data_AF-A0A8K0WD79-F1
#
_entry.id   AF-A0A8K0WD79-F1
#
_cell.length_a   1.000
_cell.length_b   1.000
_cell.length_c   1.000
_cell.angle_alpha   90.00
_cell.angle_beta   90.00
_cell.angle_gamma   90.00
#
_symmetry.space_group_name_H-M   'P 1'
#
loop_
_entity.id
_entity.type
_entity.pdbx_description
1 polymer ?
#
loop_
_entity_poly.entity_id
_entity_poly.type
_entity_poly.pdbx_seq_one_letter_code
_entity_poly.pdbx_strand_id
1 'polypeptide(L)'
;MRSHDAMKSEEASDAAWEAARGGVIGAFKWGVGAAVLGAAGYIWSPLYRSMTVQFKVYLQMCGMVPGGMIEADSRLRAYEQRIRMERRIMGDRARRQRFEEEYIKGDGK
;
A
#
# COMPACT_ATOMS: atom_id res chain seq x y z
N MET A 1 -5.83 10.96 -28.88
CA MET A 1 -6.36 10.82 -27.51
C MET A 1 -6.41 9.34 -27.09
N ARG A 2 -5.25 8.66 -26.95
CA ARG A 2 -5.19 7.23 -26.58
C ARG A 2 -4.03 6.86 -25.63
N SER A 3 -3.01 7.72 -25.54
CA SER A 3 -1.82 7.51 -24.69
C SER A 3 -2.08 7.79 -23.20
N HIS A 4 -2.96 8.73 -22.88
CA HIS A 4 -3.28 9.09 -21.48
C HIS A 4 -4.02 7.99 -20.70
N ASP A 5 -4.84 7.18 -21.36
CA ASP A 5 -5.55 6.06 -20.71
C ASP A 5 -4.63 4.86 -20.46
N ALA A 6 -3.70 4.57 -21.38
CA ALA A 6 -2.74 3.49 -21.22
C ALA A 6 -1.78 3.76 -20.04
N MET A 7 -1.21 4.97 -19.96
CA MET A 7 -0.31 5.37 -18.87
C MET A 7 -0.99 5.32 -17.49
N LYS A 8 -2.27 5.72 -17.43
CA LYS A 8 -3.10 5.65 -16.22
C LYS A 8 -3.45 4.21 -15.82
N SER A 9 -3.58 3.30 -16.79
CA SER A 9 -3.79 1.87 -16.52
C SER A 9 -2.52 1.18 -16.01
N GLU A 10 -1.35 1.61 -16.49
CA GLU A 10 -0.05 1.06 -16.10
C GLU A 10 0.35 1.54 -14.70
N GLU A 11 0.15 2.82 -14.39
CA GLU A 11 0.30 3.37 -13.03
C GLU A 11 -0.68 2.74 -12.03
N ALA A 12 -1.92 2.46 -12.45
CA ALA A 12 -2.91 1.79 -11.60
C ALA A 12 -2.58 0.30 -11.37
N SER A 13 -2.06 -0.37 -12.40
CA SER A 13 -1.56 -1.75 -12.35
C SER A 13 -0.40 -1.87 -11.37
N ASP A 14 0.60 -0.99 -11.48
CA ASP A 14 1.75 -1.00 -10.58
C ASP A 14 1.36 -0.65 -9.15
N ALA A 15 0.46 0.32 -8.94
CA ALA A 15 -0.04 0.64 -7.61
C ALA A 15 -0.80 -0.53 -6.97
N ALA A 16 -1.61 -1.26 -7.76
CA ALA A 16 -2.31 -2.45 -7.29
C ALA A 16 -1.33 -3.59 -6.96
N TRP A 17 -0.25 -3.73 -7.72
CA TRP A 17 0.79 -4.73 -7.48
C TRP A 17 1.64 -4.42 -6.24
N GLU A 18 1.99 -3.16 -6.05
CA GLU A 18 2.70 -2.62 -4.88
C GLU A 18 1.86 -2.81 -3.60
N ALA A 19 0.56 -2.54 -3.68
CA ALA A 19 -0.41 -2.76 -2.61
C ALA A 19 -0.63 -4.25 -2.31
N ALA A 20 -0.73 -5.10 -3.34
CA ALA A 20 -0.87 -6.54 -3.17
C ALA A 20 0.36 -7.15 -2.49
N ARG A 21 1.58 -6.75 -2.89
CA ARG A 21 2.81 -7.14 -2.19
C ARG A 21 2.83 -6.63 -0.74
N GLY A 22 2.35 -5.41 -0.50
CA GLY A 22 2.19 -4.86 0.85
C GLY A 22 1.24 -5.67 1.73
N GLY A 23 0.10 -6.07 1.19
CA GLY A 23 -0.89 -6.91 1.87
C GLY A 23 -0.36 -8.31 2.17
N VAL A 24 0.36 -8.93 1.24
CA VAL A 24 0.99 -10.25 1.45
C VAL A 24 2.09 -10.19 2.50
N ILE A 25 2.95 -9.17 2.46
CA ILE A 25 4.01 -8.97 3.46
C ILE A 25 3.40 -8.68 4.84
N GLY A 26 2.34 -7.86 4.90
CA GLY A 26 1.60 -7.58 6.12
C GLY A 26 0.96 -8.83 6.71
N ALA A 27 0.24 -9.60 5.89
CA ALA A 27 -0.38 -10.85 6.30
C ALA A 27 0.66 -11.88 6.76
N PHE A 28 1.84 -11.94 6.11
CA PHE A 28 2.92 -12.82 6.51
C PHE A 28 3.54 -12.38 7.85
N LYS A 29 3.88 -11.09 8.02
CA LYS A 29 4.46 -10.54 9.26
C LYS A 29 3.56 -10.79 10.46
N TRP A 30 2.27 -10.47 10.31
CA TRP A 30 1.28 -10.69 11.36
C TRP A 30 0.90 -12.17 11.53
N GLY A 31 1.01 -12.97 10.47
CA GLY A 31 0.86 -14.43 10.53
C GLY A 31 1.97 -15.09 11.34
N VAL A 32 3.22 -14.69 11.15
CA VAL A 32 4.33 -15.19 11.99
C VAL A 32 4.10 -14.81 13.45
N GLY A 33 3.70 -13.56 13.74
CA GLY A 33 3.37 -13.12 15.10
C GLY A 33 2.23 -13.91 15.74
N ALA A 34 1.13 -14.12 15.00
CA ALA A 34 0.00 -14.92 15.45
C ALA A 34 0.37 -16.40 15.68
N ALA A 35 1.28 -16.96 14.87
CA ALA A 35 1.73 -18.33 15.02
C ALA A 35 2.58 -18.51 16.29
N VAL A 36 3.45 -17.54 16.60
CA VAL A 36 4.22 -17.52 17.86
C VAL A 36 3.28 -17.42 19.06
N LEU A 37 2.27 -16.57 19.01
CA LEU A 37 1.26 -16.45 20.06
C LEU A 37 0.42 -17.72 20.20
N GLY A 38 0.05 -18.37 19.10
CA GLY A 38 -0.65 -19.65 19.09
C GLY A 38 0.19 -20.78 19.69
N ALA A 39 1.49 -20.81 19.41
CA ALA A 39 2.42 -21.77 20.01
C ALA A 39 2.60 -21.54 21.53
N ALA A 40 2.75 -20.29 21.96
CA ALA A 40 2.79 -19.94 23.38
C ALA A 40 1.48 -20.33 24.10
N GLY A 41 0.32 -20.08 23.47
CA GLY A 41 -0.99 -20.48 23.97
C GLY A 41 -1.12 -22.00 24.13
N TYR A 42 -0.56 -22.79 23.21
CA TYR A 42 -0.57 -24.26 23.28
C TYR A 42 0.29 -24.83 24.42
N ILE A 43 1.36 -24.13 24.81
CA ILE A 43 2.25 -24.54 25.91
C ILE A 43 1.64 -24.18 27.27
N TRP A 44 1.12 -22.95 27.43
CA TRP A 44 0.66 -22.44 28.73
C TRP A 44 -0.81 -22.70 29.05
N SER A 45 -1.69 -22.84 28.04
CA SER A 45 -3.13 -22.95 28.27
C SER A 45 -3.66 -24.37 27.94
N PRO A 46 -4.17 -25.12 28.94
CA PRO A 46 -4.80 -26.42 28.68
C PRO A 46 -6.08 -26.30 27.85
N LEU A 47 -6.76 -25.14 27.91
CA LEU A 47 -7.92 -24.80 27.06
C LEU A 47 -7.53 -24.71 25.57
N TYR A 48 -6.36 -24.15 25.27
CA TYR A 48 -5.88 -24.04 23.88
C TYR A 48 -5.43 -25.39 23.33
N ARG A 49 -5.00 -26.31 24.21
CA ARG A 49 -4.62 -27.68 23.85
C ARG A 49 -5.83 -28.52 23.44
N SER A 50 -6.96 -28.40 24.14
CA SER A 50 -8.22 -29.11 23.84
C SER A 50 -9.03 -28.50 22.70
N MET A 51 -8.66 -27.32 22.21
CA MET A 51 -9.37 -26.62 21.13
C MET A 51 -9.21 -27.36 19.80
N THR A 52 -10.27 -27.38 18.97
CA THR A 52 -10.23 -28.03 17.65
C THR A 52 -9.29 -27.31 16.69
N VAL A 53 -8.80 -28.03 15.67
CA VAL A 53 -7.89 -27.47 14.65
C VAL A 53 -8.51 -26.26 13.96
N GLN A 54 -9.82 -26.30 13.68
CA GLN A 54 -10.56 -25.19 13.07
C GLN A 54 -10.45 -23.90 13.90
N PHE A 55 -10.64 -23.98 15.22
CA PHE A 55 -10.55 -22.79 16.07
C PHE A 55 -9.12 -22.24 16.17
N LYS A 56 -8.10 -23.10 16.09
CA LYS A 56 -6.69 -22.66 16.07
C LYS A 56 -6.37 -21.90 14.79
N VAL A 57 -6.80 -22.42 13.64
CA VAL A 57 -6.67 -21.74 12.35
C VAL A 57 -7.48 -20.45 12.33
N TYR A 58 -8.68 -20.44 12.91
CA TYR A 58 -9.46 -19.21 13.04
C TYR A 58 -8.72 -18.14 13.84
N LEU A 59 -8.15 -18.49 14.99
CA LEU A 59 -7.36 -17.57 15.82
C LEU A 59 -6.12 -17.03 15.08
N GLN A 60 -5.46 -17.89 14.29
CA GLN A 60 -4.36 -17.51 13.43
C GLN A 60 -4.80 -16.49 12.36
N MET A 61 -5.94 -16.75 11.71
CA MET A 61 -6.50 -15.86 10.70
C MET A 61 -6.94 -14.51 11.30
N CYS A 62 -7.43 -14.50 12.54
CA CYS A 62 -7.77 -13.28 13.26
C CYS A 62 -6.57 -12.35 13.49
N GLY A 63 -5.34 -12.86 13.54
CA GLY A 63 -4.14 -12.01 13.55
C GLY A 63 -3.72 -11.57 12.14
N MET A 64 -3.80 -12.48 11.17
CA MET A 64 -3.34 -12.26 9.79
C MET A 64 -4.19 -11.24 9.02
N VAL A 65 -5.51 -11.39 9.06
CA VAL A 65 -6.45 -10.59 8.24
C VAL A 65 -6.38 -9.10 8.60
N PRO A 66 -6.59 -8.68 9.87
CA PRO A 66 -6.48 -7.27 10.22
C PRO A 66 -5.03 -6.75 10.08
N GLY A 67 -4.03 -7.60 10.34
CA GLY A 67 -2.63 -7.25 10.13
C GLY A 67 -2.30 -6.93 8.67
N GLY A 68 -2.86 -7.70 7.74
CA GLY A 68 -2.76 -7.43 6.29
C GLY A 68 -3.49 -6.15 5.89
N MET A 69 -4.67 -5.89 6.46
CA MET A 69 -5.42 -4.66 6.19
C MET A 69 -4.69 -3.41 6.68
N ILE A 70 -4.09 -3.44 7.87
CA ILE A 70 -3.33 -2.29 8.43
C ILE A 70 -2.15 -1.94 7.51
N GLU A 71 -1.39 -2.96 7.07
CA GLU A 71 -0.22 -2.72 6.23
C GLU A 71 -0.64 -2.23 4.82
N ALA A 72 -1.71 -2.79 4.26
CA ALA A 72 -2.26 -2.36 2.98
C ALA A 72 -2.74 -0.90 3.03
N ASP A 73 -3.50 -0.52 4.06
CA ASP A 73 -3.98 0.86 4.25
C ASP A 73 -2.82 1.84 4.45
N SER A 74 -1.79 1.44 5.20
CA SER A 74 -0.60 2.28 5.41
C SER A 74 0.15 2.56 4.10
N ARG A 75 0.26 1.54 3.23
CA ARG A 75 0.93 1.65 1.94
C ARG A 75 0.11 2.45 0.93
N LEU A 76 -1.21 2.29 0.94
CA LEU A 76 -2.12 3.08 0.11
C LEU A 76 -2.02 4.58 0.44
N ARG A 77 -2.01 4.93 1.74
CA ARG A 77 -1.85 6.32 2.19
C ARG A 77 -0.49 6.90 1.79
N ALA A 78 0.59 6.14 1.93
CA ALA A 78 1.92 6.56 1.52
C ALA A 78 1.99 6.85 0.01
N TYR A 79 1.33 6.02 -0.81
CA TYR A 79 1.22 6.22 -2.25
C TYR A 79 0.44 7.49 -2.60
N GLU A 80 -0.72 7.71 -1.96
CA GLU A 80 -1.54 8.89 -2.22
C GLU A 80 -0.79 10.20 -1.92
N GLN A 81 -0.02 10.24 -0.81
CA GLN A 81 0.79 11.41 -0.46
C GLN A 81 1.90 11.68 -1.49
N ARG A 82 2.54 10.63 -2.03
CA ARG A 82 3.56 10.76 -3.08
C ARG A 82 2.95 11.36 -4.36
N ILE A 83 1.82 10.83 -4.82
CA ILE A 83 1.14 11.36 -6.01
C ILE A 83 0.71 12.82 -5.82
N ARG A 84 0.21 13.19 -4.63
CA ARG A 84 -0.16 14.58 -4.35
C ARG A 84 1.03 15.52 -4.45
N MET A 85 2.21 15.12 -3.96
CA MET A 85 3.44 15.91 -4.07
C MET A 85 3.92 16.03 -5.52
N GLU A 86 3.88 14.93 -6.26
CA GLU A 86 4.31 14.89 -7.65
C GLU A 86 3.43 15.77 -8.56
N ARG A 87 2.11 15.77 -8.33
CA ARG A 87 1.18 16.68 -9.01
C ARG A 87 1.48 18.15 -8.75
N ARG A 88 1.90 18.52 -7.53
CA ARG A 88 2.30 19.90 -7.21
C ARG A 88 3.54 20.31 -7.99
N ILE A 89 4.58 19.48 -7.95
CA ILE A 89 5.85 19.72 -8.65
C ILE A 89 5.64 19.83 -10.17
N MET A 90 4.81 18.96 -10.75
CA MET A 90 4.45 18.99 -12.18
C MET A 90 3.71 20.29 -12.55
N GLY A 91 2.78 20.72 -11.72
CA GLY A 91 2.06 21.99 -11.91
C GLY A 91 2.98 23.20 -11.88
N ASP A 92 3.93 23.23 -10.93
CA ASP A 92 4.90 24.32 -10.80
C ASP A 92 5.87 24.36 -11.99
N ARG A 93 6.32 23.19 -12.47
CA ARG A 93 7.16 23.08 -13.68
C ARG A 93 6.42 23.58 -14.93
N ALA A 94 5.16 23.19 -15.12
CA ALA A 94 4.36 23.62 -16.27
C ALA A 94 4.10 25.15 -16.24
N ARG A 95 3.87 25.71 -15.05
CA ARG A 95 3.70 27.16 -14.88
C ARG A 95 5.00 27.91 -15.16
N ARG A 96 6.15 27.37 -14.74
CA ARG A 96 7.47 27.95 -15.02
C ARG A 96 7.78 27.98 -16.53
N GLN A 97 7.49 26.90 -17.25
CA GLN A 97 7.70 26.83 -18.71
C GLN A 97 6.87 27.88 -19.47
N ARG A 98 5.61 28.09 -19.07
CA ARG A 98 4.76 29.13 -19.70
C ARG A 98 5.31 30.53 -19.49
N PHE A 99 5.85 30.82 -18.29
CA PHE A 99 6.49 32.11 -18.04
C PHE A 99 7.75 32.27 -18.90
N GLU A 100 8.62 31.26 -19.00
CA GLU A 100 9.81 31.32 -19.85
C GLU A 100 9.45 31.56 -21.33
N GLU A 101 8.40 30.90 -21.85
CA GLU A 101 7.89 31.15 -23.21
C GLU A 101 7.33 32.57 -23.42
N GLU A 102 6.56 33.10 -22.45
CA GLU A 102 6.03 34.47 -22.53
C GLU A 102 7.13 35.54 -22.45
N TYR A 103 8.16 35.33 -21.63
CA TYR A 103 9.31 36.24 -21.53
C TYR A 103 10.14 36.24 -22.81
N ILE A 104 10.48 35.06 -23.36
CA ILE A 104 11.26 34.95 -24.60
C ILE A 104 10.51 35.56 -25.79
N LYS A 105 9.18 35.43 -25.82
CA LYS A 105 8.35 35.99 -26.90
C LYS A 105 8.08 37.49 -26.73
N GLY A 106 8.19 38.01 -25.50
CA GLY A 106 8.03 39.42 -25.16
C GLY A 106 9.26 40.27 -25.44
N ASP A 107 10.47 39.70 -25.37
CA ASP A 107 11.76 40.37 -25.61
C ASP A 107 12.14 40.47 -27.10
N GLY A 108 11.30 39.90 -27.99
CA GLY A 108 11.48 39.91 -29.45
C GLY A 108 10.71 41.00 -30.19
N LYS A 109 10.31 42.08 -29.53
CA LYS A 109 9.68 43.27 -30.16
C LYS A 109 10.61 44.47 -30.17
#